data_AF-A0A953MVC3-F1
#
_entry.id   AF-A0A953MVC3-F1
#
_cell.length_a   1.000
_cell.length_b   1.000
_cell.length_c   1.000
_cell.angle_alpha   90.00
_cell.angle_beta   90.00
_cell.angle_gamma   90.00
#
_symmetry.space_group_name_H-M   'P 1'
#
loop_
_entity.id
_entity.type
_entity.pdbx_description
1 polymer ?
#
loop_
_entity_poly.entity_id
_entity_poly.type
_entity_poly.pdbx_seq_one_letter_code
_entity_poly.pdbx_strand_id
1 'polypeptide(L)'
;MKIIDPETGKRLDNKGPKLDPSLKKTDPLKLKAEKGMEGEEESSPMDPPDAYGGAVIEDVPYEAMHPMLQRYMDEHKAAVEMIERFDKAIGRFKEGQYRMDEEISADFHDFFEFFDDNLLDHNRREERQLFPLLHTKLVASGEHSTDKVPRTAIDLMEDDHVKFIQLGALCFNMLGLASHLHDARSAAFVLDTACNTARELTELLRLHIHREDNILFPLAHKLINLEEFDRIAN
;
A
#
# COMPACT_ATOMS: atom_id res chain seq x y z
N MET A 1 24.37 23.96 -43.36
CA MET A 1 25.61 24.22 -42.61
C MET A 1 25.37 23.75 -41.18
N LYS A 2 26.01 22.67 -40.71
CA LYS A 2 25.80 22.16 -39.33
C LYS A 2 26.65 22.98 -38.37
N ILE A 3 26.02 23.59 -37.36
CA ILE A 3 26.67 24.55 -36.44
C ILE A 3 27.06 23.88 -35.11
N ILE A 4 26.48 22.71 -34.80
CA ILE A 4 26.70 21.96 -33.55
C ILE A 4 27.01 20.50 -33.89
N ASP A 5 27.99 19.93 -33.21
CA ASP A 5 28.31 18.51 -33.22
C ASP A 5 27.25 17.73 -32.40
N PRO A 6 26.49 16.81 -33.02
CA PRO A 6 25.43 16.07 -32.35
C PRO A 6 25.91 15.02 -31.35
N GLU A 7 27.17 14.58 -31.39
CA GLU A 7 27.68 13.59 -30.41
C GLU A 7 28.18 14.28 -29.13
N THR A 8 28.78 15.46 -29.27
CA THR A 8 29.39 16.17 -28.13
C THR A 8 28.58 17.36 -27.64
N GLY A 9 27.56 17.79 -28.40
CA GLY A 9 26.72 18.95 -28.12
C GLY A 9 27.44 20.30 -28.27
N LYS A 10 28.67 20.33 -28.80
CA LYS A 10 29.48 21.55 -28.88
C LYS A 10 29.36 22.25 -30.22
N ARG A 11 29.37 23.59 -30.21
CA ARG A 11 29.36 24.41 -31.43
C ARG A 11 30.69 24.28 -32.19
N LEU A 12 30.60 24.01 -33.48
CA LEU A 12 31.75 23.77 -34.37
C LEU A 12 32.51 25.06 -34.73
N ASP A 13 31.87 26.23 -34.60
CA ASP A 13 32.42 27.52 -35.03
C ASP A 13 33.22 28.26 -33.95
N ASN A 14 33.27 27.77 -32.71
CA ASN A 14 34.08 28.27 -31.59
C ASN A 14 34.11 29.81 -31.39
N LYS A 15 33.10 30.54 -31.90
CA LYS A 15 32.90 32.00 -31.79
C LYS A 15 31.84 32.35 -30.74
N GLY A 16 31.84 31.63 -29.62
CA GLY A 16 31.10 32.03 -28.42
C GLY A 16 31.95 32.97 -27.57
N PRO A 17 31.33 33.87 -26.77
CA PRO A 17 32.10 34.66 -25.81
C PRO A 17 32.85 33.71 -24.88
N LYS A 18 34.16 33.92 -24.71
CA LYS A 18 34.95 33.16 -23.73
C LYS A 18 34.37 33.45 -22.35
N LEU A 19 33.70 32.45 -21.76
CA LEU A 19 33.18 32.52 -20.40
C LEU A 19 34.35 32.79 -19.45
N ASP A 20 34.23 33.87 -18.68
CA ASP A 20 35.22 34.22 -17.66
C ASP A 20 35.32 33.06 -16.65
N PRO A 21 36.50 32.43 -16.49
CA PRO A 21 36.66 31.33 -15.54
C PRO A 21 36.39 31.73 -14.08
N SER A 22 36.33 33.03 -13.76
CA SER A 22 35.92 33.54 -12.44
C SER A 22 34.45 33.24 -12.12
N LEU A 23 33.57 33.13 -13.13
CA LEU A 23 32.14 32.84 -12.97
C LEU A 23 31.85 31.42 -12.47
N LYS A 24 32.82 30.50 -12.57
CA LYS A 24 32.72 29.18 -11.93
C LYS A 24 32.92 29.23 -10.42
N LYS A 25 33.58 30.26 -9.90
CA LYS A 25 33.84 30.41 -8.45
C LYS A 25 32.78 31.25 -7.76
N THR A 26 32.14 32.16 -8.47
CA THR A 26 31.05 32.99 -7.98
C THR A 26 29.99 33.04 -9.06
N ASP A 27 29.02 32.13 -9.00
CA ASP A 27 27.86 32.13 -9.91
C ASP A 27 26.95 33.31 -9.54
N PRO A 28 26.89 34.39 -10.34
CA PRO A 28 26.07 35.55 -10.02
C PRO A 28 24.56 35.29 -10.23
N LEU A 29 24.20 34.18 -10.88
CA LEU A 29 22.82 33.83 -11.21
C LEU A 29 22.26 32.69 -10.34
N LYS A 30 23.08 32.08 -9.46
CA LYS A 30 22.74 30.87 -8.67
C LYS A 30 21.85 29.90 -9.47
N LEU A 31 22.36 29.44 -10.62
CA LEU A 31 21.61 28.57 -11.54
C LEU A 31 21.40 27.15 -10.98
N LYS A 32 22.14 26.80 -9.92
CA LYS A 32 21.86 25.63 -9.09
C LYS A 32 21.23 26.12 -7.81
N ALA A 33 20.02 25.63 -7.51
CA ALA A 33 19.45 25.77 -6.19
C ALA A 33 20.47 25.19 -5.19
N GLU A 34 21.06 26.04 -4.37
CA GLU A 34 21.83 25.59 -3.21
C GLU A 34 20.83 24.90 -2.28
N LYS A 35 21.05 23.61 -1.98
CA LYS A 35 20.34 22.93 -0.89
C LYS A 35 20.73 23.66 0.39
N GLY A 36 19.81 24.47 0.89
CA GLY A 36 20.09 25.49 1.89
C GLY A 36 20.29 24.97 3.31
N MET A 37 20.19 23.66 3.57
CA MET A 37 20.29 23.10 4.93
C MET A 37 20.86 21.67 4.86
N GLU A 38 22.19 21.54 4.94
CA GLU A 38 22.81 20.24 5.25
C GLU A 38 22.55 19.93 6.73
N GLY A 39 21.50 19.16 7.02
CA GLY A 39 21.28 18.60 8.37
C GLY A 39 19.85 18.59 8.90
N GLU A 40 18.88 19.16 8.18
CA GLU A 40 17.46 19.01 8.51
C GLU A 40 16.82 18.13 7.43
N GLU A 41 16.07 17.09 7.84
CA GLU A 41 15.25 16.31 6.92
C GLU A 41 14.36 17.28 6.14
N GLU A 42 14.63 17.43 4.84
CA GLU A 42 13.84 18.21 3.90
C GLU A 42 12.45 17.55 3.82
N SER A 43 11.57 17.79 4.77
CA SER A 43 10.15 17.44 4.67
C SER A 43 9.55 18.40 3.66
N SER A 44 9.55 18.02 2.38
CA SER A 44 8.79 18.78 1.39
C SER A 44 7.32 18.73 1.81
N PRO A 45 6.58 19.86 1.75
CA PRO A 45 5.12 19.83 1.91
C PRO A 45 4.41 18.93 0.89
N MET A 46 5.14 18.46 -0.13
CA MET A 46 4.69 17.53 -1.17
C MET A 46 5.23 16.12 -0.99
N ASP A 47 6.06 15.85 0.03
CA ASP A 47 6.44 14.48 0.36
C ASP A 47 5.23 13.83 1.02
N PRO A 48 4.69 12.73 0.45
CA PRO A 48 3.62 12.02 1.12
C PRO A 48 4.14 11.55 2.48
N PRO A 49 3.33 11.66 3.55
CA PRO A 49 3.72 11.11 4.84
C PRO A 49 4.04 9.62 4.66
N ASP A 50 5.02 9.11 5.42
CA ASP A 50 5.33 7.70 5.42
C ASP A 50 4.05 6.92 5.78
N ALA A 51 3.62 6.04 4.87
CA ALA A 51 2.41 5.24 5.04
C ALA A 51 2.48 4.35 6.30
N TYR A 52 3.71 4.03 6.74
CA TYR A 52 4.02 3.21 7.90
C TYR A 52 4.61 4.00 9.08
N GLY A 53 4.78 5.32 8.94
CA GLY A 53 5.45 6.18 9.93
C GLY A 53 4.52 6.78 10.99
N GLY A 54 3.29 6.26 11.10
CA GLY A 54 2.31 6.71 12.09
C GLY A 54 2.71 6.40 13.53
N ALA A 55 2.03 7.02 14.50
CA ALA A 55 2.27 6.80 15.92
C ALA A 55 2.03 5.31 16.29
N VAL A 56 3.11 4.54 16.41
CA VAL A 56 3.08 3.20 16.99
C VAL A 56 2.67 3.37 18.45
N ILE A 57 1.49 2.87 18.78
CA ILE A 57 1.00 2.84 20.16
C ILE A 57 1.89 1.85 20.90
N GLU A 58 2.42 2.25 22.08
CA GLU A 58 3.54 1.53 22.75
C GLU A 58 3.48 0.02 22.51
N ASP A 59 4.55 -0.48 21.89
CA ASP A 59 4.66 -1.82 21.33
C ASP A 59 4.31 -2.87 22.40
N VAL A 60 3.13 -3.49 22.25
CA VAL A 60 2.73 -4.63 23.09
C VAL A 60 3.41 -5.85 22.48
N PRO A 61 4.30 -6.54 23.21
CA PRO A 61 4.98 -7.72 22.67
C PRO A 61 3.96 -8.77 22.21
N TYR A 62 4.20 -9.39 21.05
CA TYR A 62 3.33 -10.43 20.50
C TYR A 62 3.03 -11.53 21.53
N GLU A 63 4.01 -11.93 22.33
CA GLU A 63 3.87 -12.96 23.37
C GLU A 63 2.93 -12.56 24.52
N ALA A 64 2.73 -11.26 24.73
CA ALA A 64 1.83 -10.72 25.74
C ALA A 64 0.39 -10.56 25.22
N MET A 65 0.17 -10.63 23.90
CA MET A 65 -1.15 -10.48 23.31
C MET A 65 -2.06 -11.66 23.62
N HIS A 66 -3.38 -11.43 23.52
CA HIS A 66 -4.36 -12.49 23.68
C HIS A 66 -4.22 -13.52 22.55
N PRO A 67 -4.43 -14.84 22.78
CA PRO A 67 -4.30 -15.87 21.74
C PRO A 67 -5.14 -15.61 20.48
N MET A 68 -6.29 -14.97 20.62
CA MET A 68 -7.12 -14.56 19.47
C MET A 68 -6.40 -13.54 18.57
N LEU A 69 -5.76 -12.53 19.16
CA LEU A 69 -5.01 -11.51 18.41
C LEU A 69 -3.74 -12.12 17.81
N GLN A 70 -3.04 -12.98 18.55
CA GLN A 70 -1.88 -13.71 18.02
C GLN A 70 -2.24 -14.51 16.77
N ARG A 71 -3.39 -15.21 16.80
CA ARG A 71 -3.90 -15.94 15.65
C ARG A 71 -4.16 -15.01 14.46
N TYR A 72 -4.78 -13.85 14.67
CA TYR A 72 -5.06 -12.89 13.59
C TYR A 72 -3.74 -12.36 12.98
N MET A 73 -2.76 -12.03 13.82
CA MET A 73 -1.43 -11.62 13.35
C MET A 73 -0.68 -12.74 12.61
N ASP A 74 -0.87 -14.00 12.99
CA ASP A 74 -0.25 -15.13 12.26
C ASP A 74 -0.93 -15.37 10.91
N GLU A 75 -2.25 -15.16 10.83
CA GLU A 75 -2.98 -15.14 9.57
C GLU A 75 -2.50 -13.99 8.67
N HIS A 76 -2.21 -12.81 9.24
CA HIS A 76 -1.60 -11.68 8.53
C HIS A 76 -0.22 -11.98 7.96
N LYS A 77 0.66 -12.68 8.70
CA LYS A 77 1.97 -13.09 8.17
C LYS A 77 1.82 -13.94 6.91
N ALA A 78 0.91 -14.91 6.93
CA ALA A 78 0.61 -15.73 5.75
C ALA A 78 0.02 -14.89 4.60
N ALA A 79 -0.85 -13.92 4.92
CA ALA A 79 -1.42 -13.02 3.93
C ALA A 79 -0.34 -12.15 3.26
N VAL A 80 0.60 -11.59 4.02
CA VAL A 80 1.70 -10.77 3.49
C VAL A 80 2.56 -11.57 2.51
N GLU A 81 2.91 -12.82 2.84
CA GLU A 81 3.66 -13.70 1.93
C GLU A 81 2.90 -13.93 0.61
N MET A 82 1.60 -14.18 0.68
CA MET A 82 0.74 -14.37 -0.49
C MET A 82 0.63 -13.08 -1.33
N ILE A 83 0.43 -11.93 -0.67
CA ILE A 83 0.35 -10.62 -1.32
C ILE A 83 1.66 -10.29 -2.05
N GLU A 84 2.81 -10.56 -1.45
CA GLU A 84 4.11 -10.38 -2.10
C GLU A 84 4.29 -11.26 -3.33
N ARG A 85 3.88 -12.53 -3.25
CA ARG A 85 3.96 -13.45 -4.38
C ARG A 85 3.10 -12.98 -5.53
N PHE A 86 1.86 -12.56 -5.25
CA PHE A 86 0.94 -12.01 -6.23
C PHE A 86 1.46 -10.70 -6.86
N ASP A 87 1.97 -9.77 -6.05
CA ASP A 87 2.53 -8.50 -6.52
C ASP A 87 3.73 -8.70 -7.47
N LYS A 88 4.62 -9.64 -7.14
CA LYS A 88 5.71 -10.06 -8.03
C LYS A 88 5.18 -10.68 -9.33
N ALA A 89 4.14 -11.50 -9.26
CA ALA A 89 3.50 -12.09 -10.43
C ALA A 89 2.85 -11.03 -11.34
N ILE A 90 2.19 -10.02 -10.78
CA ILE A 90 1.64 -8.88 -11.53
C ILE A 90 2.76 -8.12 -12.25
N GLY A 91 3.89 -7.89 -11.56
CA GLY A 91 5.08 -7.27 -12.15
C GLY A 91 5.57 -8.05 -13.37
N ARG A 92 5.79 -9.36 -13.21
CA ARG A 92 6.21 -10.26 -14.30
C ARG A 92 5.21 -10.28 -15.45
N PHE A 93 3.91 -10.34 -15.14
CA PHE A 93 2.84 -10.32 -16.13
C PHE A 93 2.84 -9.03 -16.96
N LYS A 94 3.02 -7.88 -16.31
CA LYS A 94 3.09 -6.58 -16.99
C LYS A 94 4.36 -6.45 -17.84
N GLU A 95 5.52 -6.83 -17.30
CA GLU A 95 6.81 -6.82 -18.02
C GLU A 95 6.81 -7.76 -19.22
N GLY A 96 6.16 -8.92 -19.08
CA GLY A 96 5.94 -9.92 -20.12
C GLY A 96 4.93 -9.51 -21.20
N GLN A 97 4.49 -8.25 -21.23
CA GLN A 97 3.48 -7.72 -22.16
C GLN A 97 2.15 -8.49 -22.08
N TYR A 98 1.72 -8.81 -20.86
CA TYR A 98 0.48 -9.52 -20.54
C TYR A 98 0.40 -10.94 -21.09
N ARG A 99 1.54 -11.60 -21.24
CA ARG A 99 1.59 -13.02 -21.56
C ARG A 99 1.44 -13.83 -20.28
N MET A 100 0.43 -14.68 -20.26
CA MET A 100 0.22 -15.64 -19.18
C MET A 100 1.12 -16.86 -19.40
N ASP A 101 1.92 -17.20 -18.41
CA ASP A 101 2.63 -18.48 -18.32
C ASP A 101 2.07 -19.32 -17.16
N GLU A 102 2.59 -20.53 -17.00
CA GLU A 102 2.13 -21.47 -15.97
C GLU A 102 2.40 -20.96 -14.55
N GLU A 103 3.53 -20.29 -14.33
CA GLU A 103 3.89 -19.76 -13.01
C GLU A 103 3.00 -18.57 -12.61
N ILE A 104 2.81 -17.59 -13.50
CA ILE A 104 1.93 -16.44 -13.26
C ILE A 104 0.51 -16.92 -13.05
N SER A 105 0.05 -17.88 -13.86
CA SER A 105 -1.29 -18.44 -13.71
C SER A 105 -1.48 -19.14 -12.36
N ALA A 106 -0.48 -19.88 -11.88
CA ALA A 106 -0.51 -20.51 -10.56
C ALA A 106 -0.50 -19.46 -9.44
N ASP A 107 0.38 -18.45 -9.51
CA ASP A 107 0.43 -17.37 -8.52
C ASP A 107 -0.89 -16.59 -8.43
N PHE A 108 -1.54 -16.33 -9.57
CA PHE A 108 -2.84 -15.66 -9.60
C PHE A 108 -3.94 -16.55 -9.01
N HIS A 109 -3.94 -17.83 -9.36
CA HIS A 109 -4.89 -18.80 -8.81
C HIS A 109 -4.78 -18.88 -7.29
N ASP A 110 -3.56 -19.12 -6.78
CA ASP A 110 -3.28 -19.24 -5.35
C ASP A 110 -3.69 -17.97 -4.59
N PHE A 111 -3.43 -16.79 -5.17
CA PHE A 111 -3.87 -15.52 -4.56
C PHE A 111 -5.38 -15.41 -4.47
N PHE A 112 -6.12 -15.66 -5.55
CA PHE A 112 -7.58 -15.51 -5.54
C PHE A 112 -8.28 -16.58 -4.70
N GLU A 113 -7.73 -17.79 -4.63
CA GLU A 113 -8.19 -18.84 -3.71
C GLU A 113 -7.97 -18.42 -2.26
N PHE A 114 -6.74 -18.00 -1.90
CA PHE A 114 -6.44 -17.49 -0.56
C PHE A 114 -7.28 -16.26 -0.18
N PHE A 115 -7.51 -15.36 -1.15
CA PHE A 115 -8.32 -14.18 -0.95
C PHE A 115 -9.75 -14.56 -0.53
N ASP A 116 -10.39 -15.52 -1.21
CA ASP A 116 -11.77 -15.94 -0.92
C ASP A 116 -11.87 -16.80 0.36
N ASP A 117 -10.97 -17.78 0.51
CA ASP A 117 -11.06 -18.80 1.55
C ASP A 117 -10.48 -18.34 2.90
N ASN A 118 -9.42 -17.52 2.89
CA ASN A 118 -8.70 -17.13 4.09
C ASN A 118 -8.98 -15.67 4.47
N LEU A 119 -8.73 -14.74 3.54
CA LEU A 119 -8.81 -13.31 3.85
C LEU A 119 -10.26 -12.88 4.13
N LEU A 120 -11.23 -13.30 3.33
CA LEU A 120 -12.64 -12.95 3.61
C LEU A 120 -13.18 -13.60 4.89
N ASP A 121 -12.73 -14.81 5.23
CA ASP A 121 -13.10 -15.43 6.50
C ASP A 121 -12.52 -14.66 7.70
N HIS A 122 -11.25 -14.26 7.60
CA HIS A 122 -10.57 -13.44 8.59
C HIS A 122 -11.37 -12.16 8.90
N ASN A 123 -11.64 -11.34 7.89
CA ASN A 123 -12.40 -10.09 8.05
C ASN A 123 -13.76 -10.32 8.72
N ARG A 124 -14.47 -11.38 8.30
CA ARG A 124 -15.79 -11.71 8.88
C ARG A 124 -15.68 -12.04 10.35
N ARG A 125 -14.59 -12.68 10.79
CA ARG A 125 -14.36 -12.95 12.22
C ARG A 125 -14.09 -11.65 12.96
N GLU A 126 -13.27 -10.76 12.43
CA GLU A 126 -13.00 -9.45 13.04
C GLU A 126 -14.27 -8.60 13.19
N GLU A 127 -15.01 -8.42 12.09
CA GLU A 127 -16.26 -7.66 12.04
C GLU A 127 -17.34 -8.21 12.98
N ARG A 128 -17.36 -9.54 13.19
CA ARG A 128 -18.37 -10.19 14.06
C ARG A 128 -17.95 -10.24 15.52
N GLN A 129 -16.66 -10.44 15.79
CA GLN A 129 -16.16 -10.76 17.14
C GLN A 129 -15.46 -9.56 17.77
N LEU A 130 -14.42 -9.04 17.12
CA LEU A 130 -13.51 -8.05 17.70
C LEU A 130 -14.04 -6.62 17.57
N PHE A 131 -14.40 -6.22 16.34
CA PHE A 131 -14.72 -4.84 15.99
C PHE A 131 -15.90 -4.26 16.77
N PRO A 132 -17.02 -4.97 17.02
CA PRO A 132 -18.14 -4.41 17.77
C PRO A 132 -17.77 -4.05 19.22
N LEU A 133 -16.98 -4.91 19.85
CA LEU A 133 -16.50 -4.68 21.21
C LEU A 133 -15.48 -3.55 21.24
N LEU A 134 -14.50 -3.57 20.33
CA LEU A 134 -13.46 -2.57 20.26
C LEU A 134 -14.02 -1.17 19.96
N HIS A 135 -14.98 -1.07 19.04
CA HIS A 135 -15.70 0.17 18.76
C HIS A 135 -16.31 0.77 20.05
N THR A 136 -17.00 -0.06 20.84
CA THR A 136 -17.59 0.37 22.11
C THR A 136 -16.52 0.88 23.09
N LYS A 137 -15.36 0.24 23.13
CA LYS A 137 -14.24 0.64 23.99
C LYS A 137 -13.58 1.94 23.53
N LEU A 138 -13.38 2.13 22.22
CA LEU A 138 -12.83 3.35 21.63
C LEU A 138 -13.73 4.55 21.88
N VAL A 139 -15.05 4.36 21.76
CA VAL A 139 -16.00 5.41 22.13
C VAL A 139 -15.90 5.76 23.63
N ALA A 140 -15.78 4.75 24.50
CA ALA A 140 -15.65 4.96 25.94
C ALA A 140 -14.32 5.62 26.35
N SER A 141 -13.23 5.38 25.62
CA SER A 141 -11.92 5.99 25.86
C SER A 141 -11.79 7.41 25.28
N GLY A 142 -12.77 7.86 24.50
CA GLY A 142 -12.73 9.16 23.82
C GLY A 142 -11.97 9.14 22.49
N GLU A 143 -11.57 7.96 22.00
CA GLU A 143 -10.89 7.76 20.72
C GLU A 143 -11.90 7.68 19.57
N HIS A 144 -12.65 8.75 19.37
CA HIS A 144 -13.69 8.84 18.35
C HIS A 144 -13.84 10.25 17.78
N SER A 145 -14.54 10.38 16.66
CA SER A 145 -14.82 11.66 16.02
C SER A 145 -15.74 12.53 16.86
N THR A 146 -15.71 13.85 16.60
CA THR A 146 -16.59 14.84 17.24
C THR A 146 -17.99 14.92 16.60
N ASP A 147 -18.30 14.00 15.69
CA ASP A 147 -19.59 13.95 14.99
C ASP A 147 -20.73 13.52 15.93
N LYS A 148 -21.99 13.74 15.50
CA LYS A 148 -23.18 13.30 16.26
C LYS A 148 -23.26 11.79 16.44
N VAL A 149 -22.75 11.05 15.46
CA VAL A 149 -22.56 9.60 15.53
C VAL A 149 -21.04 9.40 15.58
N PRO A 150 -20.50 8.88 16.70
CA PRO A 150 -19.06 8.75 16.86
C PRO A 150 -18.52 7.74 15.85
N ARG A 151 -17.56 8.18 15.04
CA ARG A 151 -16.77 7.31 14.17
C ARG A 151 -15.42 7.02 14.82
N THR A 152 -14.93 5.81 14.62
CA THR A 152 -13.71 5.28 15.23
C THR A 152 -12.77 4.75 14.15
N ALA A 153 -11.60 4.24 14.56
CA ALA A 153 -10.71 3.53 13.64
C ALA A 153 -11.36 2.26 13.03
N ILE A 154 -12.36 1.67 13.70
CA ILE A 154 -13.08 0.49 13.19
C ILE A 154 -13.81 0.81 11.90
N ASP A 155 -14.49 1.96 11.83
CA ASP A 155 -15.22 2.38 10.62
C ASP A 155 -14.27 2.48 9.40
N LEU A 156 -13.02 2.90 9.64
CA LEU A 156 -11.99 2.95 8.60
C LEU A 156 -11.58 1.53 8.15
N MET A 157 -11.43 0.58 9.07
CA MET A 157 -11.05 -0.80 8.75
C MET A 157 -12.16 -1.53 8.00
N GLU A 158 -13.41 -1.37 8.42
CA GLU A 158 -14.57 -1.93 7.72
C GLU A 158 -14.72 -1.34 6.30
N ASP A 159 -14.48 -0.03 6.14
CA ASP A 159 -14.42 0.60 4.81
C ASP A 159 -13.29 0.02 3.95
N ASP A 160 -12.12 -0.25 4.53
CA ASP A 160 -11.01 -0.87 3.82
C ASP A 160 -11.34 -2.32 3.42
N HIS A 161 -12.02 -3.11 4.26
CA HIS A 161 -12.56 -4.44 3.92
C HIS A 161 -13.43 -4.38 2.67
N VAL A 162 -14.39 -3.45 2.63
CA VAL A 162 -15.26 -3.28 1.47
C VAL A 162 -14.45 -2.91 0.23
N LYS A 163 -13.47 -2.00 0.35
CA LYS A 163 -12.66 -1.56 -0.79
C LYS A 163 -11.81 -2.69 -1.37
N PHE A 164 -11.09 -3.46 -0.57
CA PHE A 164 -10.26 -4.52 -1.15
C PHE A 164 -11.10 -5.66 -1.73
N ILE A 165 -12.30 -5.94 -1.20
CA ILE A 165 -13.26 -6.85 -1.85
C ILE A 165 -13.65 -6.33 -3.24
N GLN A 166 -13.97 -5.04 -3.34
CA GLN A 166 -14.30 -4.41 -4.62
C GLN A 166 -13.14 -4.42 -5.60
N LEU A 167 -11.93 -4.08 -5.15
CA LEU A 167 -10.72 -4.11 -5.97
C LEU A 167 -10.38 -5.53 -6.43
N GLY A 168 -10.50 -6.53 -5.54
CA GLY A 168 -10.32 -7.94 -5.87
C GLY A 168 -11.29 -8.42 -6.94
N ALA A 169 -12.58 -8.14 -6.77
CA ALA A 169 -13.60 -8.48 -7.75
C ALA A 169 -13.38 -7.76 -9.09
N LEU A 170 -13.03 -6.47 -9.06
CA LEU A 170 -12.77 -5.68 -10.26
C LEU A 170 -11.55 -6.21 -11.02
N CYS A 171 -10.45 -6.48 -10.31
CA CYS A 171 -9.24 -7.08 -10.85
C CYS A 171 -9.53 -8.42 -11.54
N PHE A 172 -10.17 -9.35 -10.84
CA PHE A 172 -10.53 -10.66 -11.36
C PHE A 172 -11.39 -10.56 -12.63
N ASN A 173 -12.41 -9.71 -12.60
CA ASN A 173 -13.30 -9.50 -13.74
C ASN A 173 -12.59 -8.88 -14.93
N MET A 174 -11.66 -7.94 -14.73
CA MET A 174 -10.89 -7.35 -15.83
C MET A 174 -9.92 -8.35 -16.47
N LEU A 175 -9.23 -9.18 -15.67
CA LEU A 175 -8.40 -10.27 -16.16
C LEU A 175 -9.22 -11.26 -17.01
N GLY A 176 -10.40 -11.64 -16.53
CA GLY A 176 -11.33 -12.49 -17.27
C GLY A 176 -11.87 -11.83 -18.54
N LEU A 177 -12.31 -10.57 -18.46
CA LEU A 177 -12.85 -9.81 -19.60
C LEU A 177 -11.84 -9.68 -20.74
N ALA A 178 -10.58 -9.39 -20.41
CA ALA A 178 -9.54 -9.20 -21.41
C ALA A 178 -9.36 -10.42 -22.34
N SER A 179 -9.54 -11.64 -21.81
CA SER A 179 -9.47 -12.89 -22.60
C SER A 179 -10.59 -13.03 -23.64
N HIS A 180 -11.67 -12.27 -23.50
CA HIS A 180 -12.83 -12.29 -24.40
C HIS A 180 -12.82 -11.13 -25.41
N LEU A 181 -11.86 -10.20 -25.32
CA LEU A 181 -11.77 -9.06 -26.23
C LEU A 181 -11.02 -9.44 -27.50
N HIS A 182 -11.67 -9.25 -28.65
CA HIS A 182 -11.07 -9.54 -29.97
C HIS A 182 -10.10 -8.45 -30.45
N ASP A 183 -10.26 -7.20 -30.00
CA ASP A 183 -9.33 -6.12 -30.32
C ASP A 183 -8.16 -6.10 -29.35
N ALA A 184 -6.95 -6.30 -29.88
CA ALA A 184 -5.73 -6.41 -29.09
C ALA A 184 -5.41 -5.15 -28.27
N ARG A 185 -5.79 -3.95 -28.76
CA ARG A 185 -5.55 -2.70 -28.02
C ARG A 185 -6.49 -2.57 -26.84
N SER A 186 -7.75 -2.92 -27.03
CA SER A 186 -8.76 -2.96 -25.97
C SER A 186 -8.41 -4.01 -24.91
N ALA A 187 -7.98 -5.20 -25.32
CA ALA A 187 -7.47 -6.23 -24.41
C ALA A 187 -6.27 -5.72 -23.58
N ALA A 188 -5.26 -5.13 -24.24
CA ALA A 188 -4.10 -4.59 -23.55
C ALA A 188 -4.45 -3.44 -22.58
N PHE A 189 -5.41 -2.58 -22.92
CA PHE A 189 -5.88 -1.52 -22.04
C PHE A 189 -6.56 -2.06 -20.77
N VAL A 190 -7.43 -3.08 -20.94
CA VAL A 190 -8.09 -3.73 -19.81
C VAL A 190 -7.07 -4.46 -18.93
N LEU A 191 -6.07 -5.12 -19.52
CA LEU A 191 -5.00 -5.80 -18.77
C LEU A 191 -4.11 -4.81 -18.02
N ASP A 192 -3.77 -3.66 -18.60
CA ASP A 192 -3.03 -2.62 -17.87
C ASP A 192 -3.83 -2.10 -16.67
N THR A 193 -5.14 -1.88 -16.88
CA THR A 193 -6.05 -1.45 -15.81
C THR A 193 -6.17 -2.52 -14.72
N ALA A 194 -6.23 -3.80 -15.10
CA ALA A 194 -6.20 -4.93 -14.17
C ALA A 194 -4.93 -4.92 -13.33
N CYS A 195 -3.75 -4.78 -13.95
CA CYS A 195 -2.48 -4.72 -13.23
C CYS A 195 -2.42 -3.52 -12.26
N ASN A 196 -2.92 -2.35 -12.66
CA ASN A 196 -2.91 -1.17 -11.78
C ASN A 196 -3.88 -1.35 -10.61
N THR A 197 -5.06 -1.92 -10.85
CA THR A 197 -6.05 -2.26 -9.81
C THR A 197 -5.50 -3.31 -8.85
N ALA A 198 -4.79 -4.30 -9.36
CA ALA A 198 -4.17 -5.34 -8.57
C ALA A 198 -3.05 -4.78 -7.66
N ARG A 199 -2.27 -3.81 -8.17
CA ARG A 199 -1.28 -3.10 -7.35
C ARG A 199 -1.92 -2.22 -6.27
N GLU A 200 -3.03 -1.57 -6.58
CA GLU A 200 -3.79 -0.81 -5.58
C GLU A 200 -4.32 -1.75 -4.48
N LEU A 201 -4.83 -2.91 -4.86
CA LEU A 201 -5.26 -3.96 -3.95
C LEU A 201 -4.12 -4.43 -3.03
N THR A 202 -2.95 -4.78 -3.59
CA THR A 202 -1.82 -5.30 -2.79
C THR A 202 -1.29 -4.26 -1.81
N GLU A 203 -1.20 -2.98 -2.22
CA GLU A 203 -0.78 -1.89 -1.32
C GLU A 203 -1.82 -1.62 -0.23
N LEU A 204 -3.12 -1.61 -0.57
CA LEU A 204 -4.17 -1.42 0.41
C LEU A 204 -4.16 -2.53 1.47
N LEU A 205 -4.01 -3.80 1.05
CA LEU A 205 -3.92 -4.93 1.98
C LEU A 205 -2.71 -4.84 2.91
N ARG A 206 -1.53 -4.47 2.39
CA ARG A 206 -0.32 -4.28 3.21
C ARG A 206 -0.52 -3.17 4.26
N LEU A 207 -1.09 -2.05 3.84
CA LEU A 207 -1.36 -0.92 4.74
C LEU A 207 -2.41 -1.27 5.79
N HIS A 208 -3.45 -2.00 5.40
CA HIS A 208 -4.51 -2.45 6.29
C HIS A 208 -3.96 -3.38 7.38
N ILE A 209 -3.26 -4.45 6.98
CA ILE A 209 -2.59 -5.39 7.91
C ILE A 209 -1.66 -4.64 8.86
N HIS A 210 -0.88 -3.69 8.33
CA HIS A 210 0.02 -2.90 9.17
C HIS A 210 -0.72 -2.11 10.25
N ARG A 211 -1.84 -1.45 9.88
CA ARG A 211 -2.65 -0.68 10.83
C ARG A 211 -3.25 -1.59 11.90
N GLU A 212 -3.66 -2.79 11.53
CA GLU A 212 -4.21 -3.73 12.50
C GLU A 212 -3.15 -4.22 13.48
N ASP A 213 -2.04 -4.74 12.96
CA ASP A 213 -0.97 -5.33 13.77
C ASP A 213 -0.29 -4.30 14.69
N ASN A 214 -0.10 -3.07 14.21
CA ASN A 214 0.75 -2.08 14.89
C ASN A 214 -0.04 -0.97 15.61
N ILE A 215 -1.35 -0.89 15.40
CA ILE A 215 -2.20 0.16 16.00
C ILE A 215 -3.44 -0.47 16.64
N LEU A 216 -4.26 -1.18 15.86
CA LEU A 216 -5.56 -1.65 16.31
C LEU A 216 -5.48 -2.77 17.34
N PHE A 217 -4.67 -3.80 17.12
CA PHE A 217 -4.51 -4.91 18.05
C PHE A 217 -3.82 -4.51 19.35
N PRO A 218 -2.76 -3.66 19.34
CA PRO A 218 -2.24 -3.06 20.57
C PRO A 218 -3.30 -2.26 21.34
N LEU A 219 -4.15 -1.47 20.66
CA LEU A 219 -5.27 -0.78 21.30
C LEU A 219 -6.29 -1.74 21.89
N ALA A 220 -6.64 -2.79 21.15
CA ALA A 220 -7.55 -3.83 21.61
C ALA A 220 -7.01 -4.45 22.91
N HIS A 221 -5.73 -4.80 22.95
CA HIS A 221 -5.08 -5.34 24.14
C HIS A 221 -5.12 -4.39 25.34
N LYS A 222 -4.95 -3.07 25.12
CA LYS A 222 -4.99 -2.07 26.20
C LYS A 222 -6.41 -1.82 26.74
N LEU A 223 -7.43 -1.93 25.90
CA LEU A 223 -8.80 -1.50 26.22
C LEU A 223 -9.75 -2.65 26.59
N ILE A 224 -9.50 -3.86 26.10
CA ILE A 224 -10.34 -5.04 26.32
C ILE A 224 -9.66 -5.92 27.37
N ASN A 225 -10.40 -6.31 28.41
CA ASN A 225 -9.85 -7.20 29.44
C ASN A 225 -9.91 -8.67 29.00
N LEU A 226 -9.18 -9.53 29.72
CA LEU A 226 -9.07 -10.96 29.39
C LEU A 226 -10.43 -11.67 29.36
N GLU A 227 -11.31 -11.41 30.32
CA GLU A 227 -12.64 -12.05 30.38
C GLU A 227 -13.55 -11.61 29.22
N GLU A 228 -13.38 -10.40 28.71
CA GLU A 228 -14.09 -9.92 27.53
C GLU A 228 -13.55 -10.57 26.25
N PHE A 229 -12.22 -10.72 26.13
CA PHE A 229 -11.59 -11.45 25.03
C PHE A 229 -12.02 -12.92 25.00
N ASP A 230 -12.00 -13.61 26.15
CA ASP A 230 -12.44 -15.00 26.27
C ASP A 230 -13.91 -15.17 25.86
N ARG A 231 -14.75 -14.16 26.11
CA ARG A 231 -16.17 -14.17 25.73
C ARG A 231 -16.40 -14.08 24.22
N ILE A 232 -15.57 -13.35 23.49
CA ILE A 232 -15.72 -13.17 22.04
C ILE A 232 -14.93 -14.20 21.22
N ALA A 233 -13.95 -14.86 21.83
CA ALA A 233 -13.16 -15.92 21.21
C ALA A 233 -13.90 -17.28 21.12
N ASN A 234 -14.98 -17.45 21.89
CA ASN A 234 -15.87 -18.63 21.91
C ASN A 234 -17.09 -18.44 21.01
#